data_AF-A0ABD0Z755-F1
#
_entry.id   AF-A0ABD0Z755-F1
#
_cell.length_a   1.000
_cell.length_b   1.000
_cell.length_c   1.000
_cell.angle_alpha   90.00
_cell.angle_beta   90.00
_cell.angle_gamma   90.00
#
_symmetry.space_group_name_H-M   'P 1'
#
loop_
_entity.id
_entity.type
_entity.pdbx_description
1 polymer ?
#
loop_
_entity_poly.entity_id
_entity_poly.type
_entity_poly.pdbx_seq_one_letter_code
_entity_poly.pdbx_strand_id
1 'polypeptide(L)'
;MEAKKRKSGDHGEGAISNAALTSVMSKRWRVLFTLIPSLDLDDSIFLPRDKPKECQRTSFMEFVNRVLALQSNSPITKFSLKCDKGVDESLVEDWIRKALRRGATDLSLVLFFPSSGYTLPSSMLFYRTQC
;
A
#
# COMPACT_ATOMS: atom_id res chain seq x y z
N MET A 1 51.29 -47.30 -23.92
CA MET A 1 49.94 -47.76 -23.48
C MET A 1 49.21 -46.55 -22.94
N GLU A 2 48.28 -46.03 -23.74
CA GLU A 2 47.28 -45.05 -23.29
C GLU A 2 46.37 -45.68 -22.23
N ALA A 3 45.97 -44.91 -21.22
CA ALA A 3 44.68 -45.10 -20.56
C ALA A 3 44.23 -43.80 -19.87
N LYS A 4 43.56 -42.97 -20.65
CA LYS A 4 42.21 -42.43 -20.39
C LYS A 4 41.96 -41.64 -19.09
N LYS A 5 42.15 -40.33 -19.25
CA LYS A 5 41.47 -39.21 -18.57
C LYS A 5 40.00 -39.52 -18.26
N ARG A 6 39.61 -39.50 -16.98
CA ARG A 6 38.20 -39.35 -16.57
C ARG A 6 37.97 -37.89 -16.16
N LYS A 7 37.28 -37.17 -17.04
CA LYS A 7 36.73 -35.84 -16.81
C LYS A 7 35.46 -36.05 -15.97
N SER A 8 35.49 -35.70 -14.68
CA SER A 8 34.27 -35.62 -13.88
C SER A 8 33.60 -34.29 -14.20
N GLY A 9 32.34 -34.38 -14.60
CA GLY A 9 31.55 -33.28 -15.15
C GLY A 9 31.38 -32.13 -14.17
N ASP A 10 31.56 -30.94 -14.72
CA ASP A 10 30.87 -29.75 -14.31
C ASP A 10 29.35 -29.99 -14.51
N HIS A 11 28.62 -30.11 -13.41
CA HIS A 11 27.18 -29.89 -13.38
C HIS A 11 26.95 -28.71 -12.43
N GLY A 12 27.28 -27.52 -12.93
CA GLY A 12 26.66 -26.28 -12.46
C GLY A 12 25.17 -26.29 -12.76
N GLU A 13 24.40 -27.14 -12.06
CA GLU A 13 22.97 -26.89 -11.87
C GLU A 13 22.88 -25.63 -11.01
N GLY A 14 22.56 -24.52 -11.66
CA GLY A 14 22.30 -23.24 -11.03
C GLY A 14 21.14 -23.36 -10.05
N ALA A 15 21.44 -23.69 -8.80
CA ALA A 15 20.51 -23.63 -7.69
C ALA A 15 20.18 -22.16 -7.43
N ILE A 16 19.16 -21.66 -8.12
CA ILE A 16 18.55 -20.36 -7.83
C ILE A 16 17.99 -20.46 -6.41
N SER A 17 18.62 -19.76 -5.45
CA SER A 17 18.19 -19.81 -4.06
C SER A 17 16.83 -19.11 -3.90
N ASN A 18 16.03 -19.54 -2.92
CA ASN A 18 14.74 -18.94 -2.62
C ASN A 18 14.81 -17.42 -2.41
N ALA A 19 15.95 -16.87 -1.98
CA ALA A 19 16.18 -15.44 -1.86
C ALA A 19 16.21 -14.71 -3.22
N ALA A 20 16.84 -15.32 -4.24
CA ALA A 20 16.85 -14.76 -5.58
C ALA A 20 15.44 -14.79 -6.21
N LEU A 21 14.70 -15.89 -6.05
CA LEU A 21 13.33 -16.03 -6.53
C LEU A 21 12.36 -15.05 -5.84
N THR A 22 12.42 -14.94 -4.51
CA THR A 22 11.61 -13.99 -3.74
C THR A 22 11.98 -12.53 -4.06
N SER A 23 13.24 -12.23 -4.36
CA SER A 23 13.68 -10.89 -4.79
C SER A 23 13.09 -10.51 -6.15
N VAL A 24 13.17 -11.40 -7.15
CA VAL A 24 12.58 -11.15 -8.49
C VAL A 24 11.07 -10.99 -8.38
N MET A 25 10.39 -11.84 -7.61
CA MET A 25 8.95 -11.70 -7.37
C MET A 25 8.61 -10.39 -6.66
N SER A 26 9.34 -10.01 -5.61
CA SER A 26 9.10 -8.76 -4.88
C SER A 26 9.29 -7.53 -5.77
N LYS A 27 10.27 -7.56 -6.68
CA LYS A 27 10.48 -6.49 -7.67
C LYS A 27 9.33 -6.41 -8.66
N ARG A 28 8.89 -7.55 -9.20
CA ARG A 28 7.78 -7.61 -10.15
C ARG A 28 6.47 -7.17 -9.51
N TRP A 29 6.17 -7.62 -8.30
CA TRP A 29 5.00 -7.20 -7.53
C TRP A 29 4.98 -5.69 -7.29
N ARG A 30 6.13 -5.08 -6.96
CA ARG A 30 6.21 -3.62 -6.79
C ARG A 30 5.85 -2.88 -8.08
N VAL A 31 6.33 -3.34 -9.23
CA VAL A 31 5.97 -2.75 -10.53
C VAL A 31 4.47 -2.94 -10.80
N LEU A 32 3.94 -4.15 -10.67
CA LEU A 32 2.52 -4.41 -10.88
C LEU A 32 1.63 -3.59 -9.95
N PHE A 33 2.05 -3.38 -8.70
CA PHE A 33 1.32 -2.59 -7.73
C PHE A 33 1.15 -1.12 -8.14
N THR A 34 2.12 -0.56 -8.88
CA THR A 34 2.00 0.80 -9.44
C THR A 34 0.94 0.90 -10.54
N LEU A 35 0.58 -0.23 -11.18
CA LEU A 35 -0.43 -0.27 -12.23
C LEU A 35 -1.85 -0.43 -11.68
N ILE A 36 -2.02 -0.61 -10.37
CA ILE A 36 -3.34 -0.79 -9.75
C ILE A 36 -3.88 0.59 -9.38
N PRO A 37 -4.90 1.11 -10.11
CA PRO A 37 -5.39 2.46 -9.91
C PRO A 37 -6.44 2.56 -8.80
N SER A 38 -6.70 1.46 -8.10
CA SER A 38 -7.70 1.36 -7.04
C SER A 38 -7.01 0.97 -5.73
N LEU A 39 -7.10 1.85 -4.74
CA LEU A 39 -6.63 1.58 -3.39
C LEU A 39 -7.82 1.42 -2.45
N ASP A 40 -7.86 0.29 -1.73
CA ASP A 40 -8.83 0.02 -0.67
C ASP A 40 -8.09 -0.34 0.61
N LEU A 41 -8.27 0.50 1.63
CA LEU A 41 -7.48 0.50 2.86
C LEU A 41 -8.44 0.46 4.06
N ASP A 42 -8.52 -0.68 4.73
CA ASP A 42 -9.46 -0.93 5.84
C ASP A 42 -8.72 -1.41 7.10
N ASP A 43 -8.77 -0.63 8.17
CA ASP A 43 -8.10 -0.95 9.44
C ASP A 43 -8.69 -2.15 10.18
N SER A 44 -9.93 -2.54 9.89
CA SER A 44 -10.56 -3.73 10.50
C SER A 44 -9.89 -5.04 10.05
N ILE A 45 -9.27 -5.07 8.86
CA ILE A 45 -8.55 -6.24 8.33
C ILE A 45 -7.16 -6.37 8.98
N PHE A 46 -6.53 -5.25 9.33
CA PHE A 46 -5.15 -5.23 9.81
C PHE A 46 -4.99 -5.62 11.27
N LEU A 47 -6.09 -5.64 12.03
CA LEU A 47 -6.00 -5.47 13.47
C LEU A 47 -6.74 -6.57 14.25
N PRO A 48 -6.02 -7.61 14.70
CA PRO A 48 -6.54 -8.58 15.68
C PRO A 48 -7.01 -7.85 16.93
N ARG A 49 -8.13 -8.28 17.52
CA ARG A 49 -8.74 -7.63 18.71
C ARG A 49 -7.81 -7.54 19.93
N ASP A 50 -6.74 -8.35 19.97
CA ASP A 50 -5.97 -8.61 21.19
C ASP A 50 -4.73 -7.73 21.42
N LYS A 51 -4.38 -6.79 20.51
CA LYS A 51 -3.25 -5.86 20.73
C LYS A 51 -3.69 -4.51 21.32
N PRO A 52 -2.81 -3.76 22.01
CA PRO A 52 -3.12 -2.41 22.48
C PRO A 52 -3.62 -1.51 21.35
N LYS A 53 -4.74 -0.81 21.56
CA LYS A 53 -5.42 0.01 20.53
C LYS A 53 -4.50 1.07 19.91
N GLU A 54 -3.53 1.60 20.66
CA GLU A 54 -2.60 2.60 20.15
C GLU A 54 -1.55 2.04 19.18
N CYS A 55 -0.89 0.92 19.53
CA CYS A 55 0.11 0.30 18.65
C CYS A 55 -0.48 -0.11 17.29
N GLN A 56 -1.74 -0.53 17.31
CA GLN A 56 -2.51 -0.91 16.12
C GLN A 56 -2.75 0.29 15.18
N ARG A 57 -3.08 1.45 15.74
CA ARG A 57 -3.34 2.68 14.97
C ARG A 57 -2.08 3.15 14.25
N THR A 58 -0.95 3.18 14.96
CA THR A 58 0.34 3.59 14.37
C THR A 58 0.75 2.65 13.22
N SER A 59 0.61 1.33 13.39
CA SER A 59 0.94 0.38 12.32
C SER A 59 0.09 0.56 11.06
N PHE A 60 -1.21 0.84 11.22
CA PHE A 60 -2.07 1.11 10.07
C PHE A 60 -1.68 2.41 9.36
N MET A 61 -1.41 3.49 10.10
CA MET A 61 -0.96 4.76 9.52
C MET A 61 0.35 4.61 8.74
N GLU A 62 1.33 3.89 9.29
CA GLU A 62 2.58 3.57 8.61
C GLU A 62 2.34 2.74 7.35
N PHE A 63 1.42 1.77 7.42
CA PHE A 63 1.03 0.96 6.27
C PHE A 63 0.46 1.83 5.13
N VAL A 64 -0.51 2.70 5.43
CA VAL A 64 -1.11 3.61 4.43
C VAL A 64 -0.05 4.51 3.80
N ASN A 65 0.82 5.10 4.62
CA ASN A 65 1.94 5.92 4.14
C ASN A 65 2.87 5.14 3.21
N ARG A 66 3.19 3.89 3.57
CA ARG A 66 4.06 3.02 2.76
C ARG A 66 3.40 2.62 1.45
N VAL A 67 2.10 2.33 1.44
CA VAL A 67 1.34 2.04 0.22
C VAL A 67 1.34 3.24 -0.73
N LEU A 68 1.04 4.43 -0.22
CA LEU A 68 1.02 5.66 -1.02
C LEU A 68 2.41 6.02 -1.56
N ALA A 69 3.48 5.72 -0.83
CA ALA A 69 4.86 5.89 -1.27
C ALA A 69 5.26 4.83 -2.33
N LEU A 70 4.82 3.58 -2.16
CA LEU A 70 5.08 2.49 -3.11
C LEU A 70 4.44 2.75 -4.48
N GLN A 71 3.23 3.33 -4.50
CA GLN A 71 2.58 3.72 -5.75
C GLN A 71 3.24 4.94 -6.43
N SER A 72 4.16 5.65 -5.75
CA SER A 72 4.85 6.81 -6.32
C SER A 72 3.85 7.82 -6.92
N ASN A 73 4.04 8.30 -8.15
CA ASN A 73 3.13 9.22 -8.84
C ASN A 73 2.13 8.51 -9.76
N SER A 74 1.88 7.22 -9.55
CA SER A 74 0.96 6.46 -10.39
C SER A 74 -0.48 6.96 -10.23
N PRO A 75 -1.31 6.87 -11.28
CA PRO A 75 -2.69 7.32 -11.23
C PRO A 75 -3.47 6.56 -10.18
N ILE A 76 -4.23 7.27 -9.35
CA ILE A 76 -5.20 6.69 -8.43
C ILE A 76 -6.55 7.15 -8.95
N THR A 77 -7.38 6.23 -9.42
CA THR A 77 -8.76 6.52 -9.88
C THR A 77 -9.76 6.34 -8.75
N LYS A 78 -9.54 5.33 -7.90
CA LYS A 78 -10.38 4.99 -6.76
C LYS A 78 -9.55 4.94 -5.49
N PHE A 79 -10.00 5.65 -4.47
CA PHE A 79 -9.41 5.66 -3.15
C PHE A 79 -10.49 5.41 -2.09
N SER A 80 -10.39 4.27 -1.42
CA SER A 80 -11.25 3.87 -0.32
C SER A 80 -10.41 3.77 0.96
N LEU A 81 -10.85 4.48 1.99
CA LEU A 81 -10.21 4.49 3.30
C LEU A 81 -11.26 4.31 4.38
N LYS A 82 -11.10 3.25 5.16
CA LYS A 82 -11.89 2.96 6.35
C LYS A 82 -10.97 2.91 7.57
N CYS A 83 -11.25 3.77 8.53
CA CYS A 83 -10.57 3.82 9.81
C CYS A 83 -11.58 3.94 10.96
N ASP A 84 -11.85 2.81 11.63
CA ASP A 84 -12.79 2.70 12.74
C ASP A 84 -12.15 2.94 14.12
N LYS A 85 -10.83 2.73 14.26
CA LYS A 85 -10.15 2.86 15.57
C LYS A 85 -9.68 4.27 15.89
N GLY A 86 -9.95 5.21 14.99
CA GLY A 86 -9.63 6.61 15.12
C GLY A 86 -8.29 6.98 14.48
N VAL A 87 -8.28 8.08 13.73
CA VAL A 87 -7.12 8.56 12.96
C VAL A 87 -6.94 10.07 13.16
N ASP A 88 -5.71 10.54 13.00
CA ASP A 88 -5.40 11.97 12.99
C ASP A 88 -5.98 12.61 11.71
N GLU A 89 -6.78 13.67 11.88
CA GLU A 89 -7.40 14.44 10.81
C GLU A 89 -6.38 14.96 9.79
N SER A 90 -5.24 15.45 10.25
CA SER A 90 -4.19 16.00 9.39
C SER A 90 -3.59 14.94 8.46
N LEU A 91 -3.43 13.70 8.96
CA LEU A 91 -2.94 12.58 8.15
C LEU A 91 -3.95 12.17 7.09
N VAL A 92 -5.24 12.11 7.45
CA VAL A 92 -6.29 11.78 6.48
C VAL A 92 -6.34 12.84 5.39
N GLU A 93 -6.31 14.12 5.75
CA GLU A 93 -6.29 15.21 4.77
C GLU A 93 -5.11 15.07 3.80
N ASP A 94 -3.92 14.76 4.31
CA ASP A 94 -2.72 14.54 3.49
C ASP A 94 -2.88 13.35 2.53
N TRP A 95 -3.48 12.25 2.98
CA TRP A 95 -3.75 11.08 2.14
C TRP A 95 -4.76 11.38 1.04
N ILE A 96 -5.86 12.04 1.39
CA ILE A 96 -6.88 12.48 0.44
C ILE A 96 -6.25 13.41 -0.59
N ARG A 97 -5.47 14.42 -0.15
CA ARG A 97 -4.81 15.36 -1.04
C ARG A 97 -3.87 14.66 -2.01
N LYS A 98 -3.12 13.65 -1.55
CA LYS A 98 -2.26 12.81 -2.40
C LYS A 98 -3.07 12.03 -3.42
N ALA A 99 -4.20 11.44 -3.03
CA ALA A 99 -5.08 10.70 -3.93
C ALA A 99 -5.69 11.62 -5.01
N LEU A 100 -6.25 12.77 -4.60
CA LEU A 100 -6.84 13.75 -5.52
C LEU A 100 -5.82 14.30 -6.52
N ARG A 101 -4.60 14.64 -6.06
CA ARG A 101 -3.51 15.07 -6.95
C ARG A 101 -3.10 14.04 -7.99
N ARG A 102 -3.40 12.76 -7.74
CA ARG A 102 -3.13 11.63 -8.65
C ARG A 102 -4.34 11.25 -9.51
N GLY A 103 -5.39 12.07 -9.51
CA GLY A 103 -6.56 11.92 -10.37
C GLY A 103 -7.70 11.09 -9.76
N ALA A 104 -7.77 10.96 -8.44
CA ALA A 104 -8.84 10.19 -7.80
C ALA A 104 -10.19 10.86 -8.05
N THR A 105 -11.12 10.10 -8.66
CA THR A 105 -12.49 10.53 -8.96
C THR A 105 -13.51 9.81 -8.09
N ASP A 106 -13.21 8.57 -7.68
CA ASP A 106 -14.01 7.80 -6.73
C ASP A 106 -13.32 7.83 -5.36
N LEU A 107 -13.94 8.54 -4.41
CA LEU A 107 -13.45 8.71 -3.05
C LEU A 107 -14.48 8.18 -2.04
N SER A 108 -14.12 7.14 -1.30
CA SER A 108 -14.95 6.54 -0.25
C SER A 108 -14.23 6.62 1.09
N LEU A 109 -14.84 7.31 2.07
CA LEU A 109 -14.23 7.57 3.37
C LEU A 109 -15.19 7.15 4.50
N VAL A 110 -14.71 6.28 5.38
CA VAL A 110 -15.39 5.90 6.62
C VAL A 110 -14.42 6.16 7.76
N LEU A 111 -14.56 7.30 8.42
CA LEU A 111 -13.56 7.81 9.37
C LEU A 111 -14.22 8.01 10.74
N PHE A 112 -13.58 7.47 11.77
CA PHE A 112 -13.89 7.82 13.15
C PHE A 112 -12.84 8.83 13.64
N PHE A 113 -13.28 9.96 14.17
CA PHE A 113 -12.38 10.93 14.79
C PHE A 113 -12.64 10.97 16.29
N PRO A 114 -11.61 10.79 17.14
CA PRO A 114 -11.78 10.84 18.59
C PRO A 114 -12.14 12.25 19.11
N SER A 115 -11.95 13.30 18.28
CA SER A 115 -12.28 14.70 18.58
C SER A 115 -13.52 15.18 17.82
N SER A 116 -14.38 15.96 18.49
CA SER A 116 -15.74 16.30 18.06
C SER A 116 -15.84 17.45 17.05
N GLY A 117 -15.01 17.50 16.01
CA GLY A 117 -14.97 18.68 15.12
C GLY A 117 -14.32 18.50 13.75
N TYR A 118 -14.43 17.34 13.11
CA TYR A 118 -13.89 17.16 11.76
C TYR A 118 -14.52 18.13 10.77
N THR A 119 -13.69 18.91 10.08
CA THR A 119 -14.12 19.74 8.96
C THR A 119 -13.54 19.14 7.70
N LEU A 120 -14.40 18.75 6.75
CA LEU A 120 -13.96 18.26 5.46
C LEU A 120 -12.97 19.25 4.83
N PRO A 121 -11.78 18.80 4.39
CA PRO A 121 -10.80 19.66 3.75
C PRO A 121 -11.44 20.44 2.60
N SER A 122 -11.15 21.73 2.48
CA SER A 122 -11.71 22.60 1.43
C SER A 122 -11.42 22.10 0.02
N SER A 123 -10.38 21.27 -0.17
CA SER A 123 -10.09 20.57 -1.43
C SER A 123 -11.21 19.65 -1.88
N MET A 124 -12.09 19.22 -0.97
CA MET A 124 -13.28 18.43 -1.29
C MET A 124 -14.49 19.27 -1.70
N LEU A 125 -14.50 20.57 -1.41
CA LEU A 125 -15.63 21.45 -1.74
C LEU A 125 -15.72 21.77 -3.25
N PHE A 126 -14.73 21.38 -4.04
CA PHE A 126 -14.69 21.63 -5.48
C PHE A 126 -15.28 20.51 -6.35
N TYR A 127 -15.70 19.37 -5.78
CA TYR A 127 -16.14 18.22 -6.59
C TYR A 127 -17.63 17.85 -6.48
N ARG A 128 -18.51 18.69 -5.90
CA ARG A 128 -19.96 18.40 -5.93
C ARG A 128 -20.85 19.64 -5.98
N THR A 129 -21.25 20.03 -7.19
CA THR A 129 -22.64 19.91 -7.70
C THR A 129 -22.67 20.28 -9.20
N GLN A 130 -22.77 19.28 -10.06
CA GLN A 130 -23.57 19.39 -11.29
C GLN A 130 -24.53 18.21 -11.27
N CYS A 131 -25.73 18.45 -10.74
CA CYS A 131 -26.93 17.80 -11.23
C CYS A 131 -27.53 18.74 -12.28
#